data_AF-A0A925WZZ1-F1
#
_entry.id   AF-A0A925WZZ1-F1
#
_cell.length_a   1.000
_cell.length_b   1.000
_cell.length_c   1.000
_cell.angle_alpha   90.00
_cell.angle_beta   90.00
_cell.angle_gamma   90.00
#
_symmetry.space_group_name_H-M   'P 1'
#
loop_
_entity.id
_entity.type
_entity.pdbx_description
1 polymer ?
#
loop_
_entity_poly.entity_id
_entity_poly.type
_entity_poly.pdbx_seq_one_letter_code
_entity_poly.pdbx_strand_id
1 'polypeptide(L)' 'MKNWFAKVIVLDLSRARDATTAAFADLIVLRRRLLNDGRDLRLSGLHDRAAKVYHVNRLTDVLPQR' A
#
# COMPACT_ATOMS: atom_id res chain seq x y z
N MET A 1 -18.08 1.65 0.84
CA MET A 1 -18.52 1.45 -0.56
C MET A 1 -17.32 0.96 -1.39
N LYS A 2 -17.43 -0.18 -2.08
CA LYS A 2 -16.45 -0.56 -3.11
C LYS A 2 -16.68 0.37 -4.31
N ASN A 3 -15.77 1.32 -4.52
CA ASN A 3 -15.87 2.25 -5.64
C ASN A 3 -15.23 1.60 -6.87
N TRP A 4 -16.04 0.97 -7.72
CA TRP A 4 -15.59 0.18 -8.88
C TRP A 4 -14.87 1.01 -9.95
N PHE A 5 -14.91 2.35 -9.86
CA PHE A 5 -14.27 3.29 -10.79
C PHE A 5 -13.17 4.15 -10.15
N ALA A 6 -12.64 3.76 -8.97
CA ALA A 6 -11.60 4.56 -8.32
C ALA A 6 -10.34 4.64 -9.18
N LYS A 7 -9.81 5.85 -9.37
CA LYS A 7 -8.53 6.04 -10.07
C LYS A 7 -7.40 5.45 -9.24
N VAL A 8 -6.70 4.45 -9.80
CA VAL A 8 -5.63 3.73 -9.10
C VAL A 8 -4.31 4.50 -9.19
N ILE A 9 -3.72 4.79 -8.04
CA ILE A 9 -2.35 5.24 -7.87
C ILE A 9 -1.51 4.03 -7.50
N VAL A 10 -0.45 3.78 -8.27
CA VAL A 10 0.51 2.71 -7.99
C VAL A 10 1.78 3.35 -7.42
N LEU A 11 2.14 2.97 -6.21
CA LEU A 11 3.42 3.33 -5.61
C LEU A 11 4.42 2.21 -5.90
N ASP A 12 5.45 2.51 -6.68
CA ASP A 12 6.55 1.59 -6.95
C ASP A 12 7.60 1.68 -5.84
N LEU A 13 7.78 0.56 -5.14
CA LEU A 13 8.74 0.39 -4.06
C LEU A 13 9.99 -0.39 -4.49
N SER A 14 10.22 -0.57 -5.79
CA SER A 14 11.39 -1.28 -6.37
C SER A 14 12.76 -0.74 -5.95
N ARG A 15 12.81 0.45 -5.35
CA ARG A 15 14.02 1.08 -4.80
C ARG A 15 14.06 1.08 -3.27
N ALA A 16 13.00 0.63 -2.61
CA ALA A 16 12.88 0.60 -1.16
C ALA A 16 13.27 -0.78 -0.61
N ARG A 17 14.53 -0.91 -0.16
CA ARG A 17 15.06 -2.16 0.41
C ARG A 17 14.49 -2.51 1.79
N ASP A 18 14.01 -1.50 2.52
CA ASP A 18 13.50 -1.64 3.88
C ASP A 18 12.29 -0.73 4.10
N ALA A 19 11.41 -1.15 5.00
CA ALA A 19 10.26 -0.40 5.46
C ALA A 19 9.93 -0.78 6.91
N THR A 20 9.63 0.22 7.72
CA THR A 20 9.17 0.00 9.09
C THR A 20 7.66 -0.25 9.11
N THR A 21 7.15 -0.86 10.18
CA THR A 21 5.70 -0.96 10.42
C THR A 21 5.02 0.41 10.42
N ALA A 22 5.69 1.43 10.98
CA ALA A 22 5.19 2.80 11.00
C ALA A 22 5.03 3.38 9.58
N ALA A 23 6.01 3.17 8.70
CA ALA A 23 5.92 3.62 7.31
C ALA A 23 4.73 2.98 6.57
N PHE A 24 4.46 1.69 6.80
CA PHE A 24 3.27 1.04 6.25
C PHE A 24 1.96 1.58 6.86
N ALA A 25 1.95 1.91 8.15
CA ALA A 25 0.79 2.53 8.79
C ALA A 25 0.45 3.89 8.14
N ASP A 26 1.47 4.69 7.83
CA ASP A 26 1.29 5.96 7.12
C ASP A 26 0.69 5.75 5.72
N LEU A 27 1.11 4.72 4.99
CA LEU A 27 0.54 4.36 3.69
C LEU A 27 -0.91 3.88 3.80
N ILE A 28 -1.28 3.18 4.87
CA ILE A 28 -2.67 2.78 5.15
C ILE A 28 -3.54 4.02 5.40
N VAL A 29 -3.05 4.97 6.20
CA VAL A 29 -3.76 6.23 6.45
C VAL A 29 -3.90 7.04 5.16
N LEU A 30 -2.85 7.10 4.34
CA LEU A 30 -2.89 7.76 3.03
C LEU A 30 -3.92 7.09 2.11
N ARG A 31 -3.94 5.76 2.02
CA ARG A 31 -4.92 5.02 1.22
C ARG A 31 -6.35 5.34 1.66
N ARG A 32 -6.62 5.39 2.98
CA ARG A 32 -7.95 5.74 3.51
C ARG A 32 -8.38 7.13 3.06
N ARG A 33 -7.47 8.12 3.09
CA ARG A 33 -7.74 9.47 2.58
C ARG A 33 -8.02 9.46 1.08
N LEU A 34 -7.20 8.73 0.30
CA LEU A 34 -7.40 8.62 -1.15
C LEU A 34 -8.72 7.94 -1.52
N LEU A 35 -9.13 6.91 -0.78
CA LEU A 35 -10.42 6.23 -1.00
C LEU A 35 -11.60 7.18 -0.81
N ASN A 36 -11.52 8.08 0.19
CA ASN A 36 -12.54 9.11 0.39
C ASN A 36 -12.59 10.13 -0.77
N ASP A 37 -11.47 10.34 -1.46
CA ASP A 37 -11.37 11.18 -2.66
C ASP A 37 -11.70 10.44 -3.98
N GLY A 38 -12.16 9.19 -3.92
CA GLY A 38 -12.43 8.38 -5.13
C GLY A 38 -11.18 7.84 -5.84
N ARG A 39 -10.06 7.72 -5.13
CA ARG A 39 -8.79 7.13 -5.60
C ARG A 39 -8.43 5.89 -4.79
N ASP A 40 -7.63 4.98 -5.33
CA ASP A 40 -7.12 3.83 -4.58
C ASP A 40 -5.60 3.79 -4.65
N LEU A 41 -4.94 3.49 -3.54
CA LEU A 41 -3.48 3.31 -3.49
C LEU A 41 -3.15 1.82 -3.49
N ARG A 42 -2.28 1.42 -4.41
CA ARG A 42 -1.73 0.07 -4.49
C ARG A 42 -0.22 0.10 -4.51
N LEU A 43 0.40 -0.95 -3.98
CA LEU A 43 1.85 -1.11 -3.98
C LEU A 43 2.32 -1.98 -5.14
N SER A 44 3.53 -1.74 -5.60
CA SER A 44 4.26 -2.62 -6.52
C SER A 44 5.74 -2.61 -6.17
N GLY A 45 6.50 -3.58 -6.68
CA GLY A 45 7.95 -3.61 -6.48
C GLY A 45 8.39 -3.85 -5.03
N LEU A 46 7.58 -4.46 -4.17
CA LEU A 46 8.01 -4.85 -2.83
C LEU A 46 9.03 -5.99 -2.90
N HIS A 47 10.18 -5.82 -2.25
CA HIS A 47 11.22 -6.85 -2.13
C HIS A 47 11.94 -6.76 -0.77
N ASP A 48 12.90 -7.66 -0.54
CA ASP A 48 13.77 -7.72 0.64
C ASP A 48 13.01 -7.59 1.98
N ARG A 49 13.52 -6.74 2.89
CA ARG A 49 12.99 -6.57 4.23
C ARG A 49 11.62 -5.89 4.22
N ALA A 50 11.39 -4.97 3.28
CA ALA A 50 10.09 -4.32 3.12
C ALA A 50 8.99 -5.35 2.80
N ALA A 51 9.25 -6.29 1.87
CA ALA A 51 8.33 -7.38 1.56
C ALA A 51 8.10 -8.28 2.78
N LYS A 52 9.16 -8.61 3.53
CA LYS A 52 9.02 -9.43 4.76
C LYS A 52 8.11 -8.77 5.79
N VAL A 53 8.34 -7.47 6.09
CA VAL A 53 7.51 -6.72 7.05
C VAL A 53 6.06 -6.66 6.55
N TYR A 54 5.85 -6.43 5.26
CA TYR A 54 4.52 -6.41 4.65
C TYR A 54 3.76 -7.74 4.83
N HIS A 55 4.41 -8.87 4.54
CA HIS A 55 3.80 -10.19 4.62
C HIS A 55 3.56 -10.64 6.06
N VAL A 56 4.51 -10.41 6.96
CA VAL A 56 4.37 -10.78 8.38
C VAL A 56 3.18 -10.05 9.02
N ASN A 57 2.98 -8.77 8.67
CA ASN A 57 1.85 -7.98 9.16
C ASN A 57 0.55 -8.21 8.36
N ARG A 58 0.54 -9.12 7.36
CA ARG A 58 -0.64 -9.49 6.55
C ARG A 58 -1.35 -8.28 5.93
N LEU A 59 -0.58 -7.35 5.37
CA LEU A 59 -1.09 -6.06 4.94
C LEU A 59 -1.91 -6.08 3.64
N THR A 60 -2.02 -7.22 2.95
CA THR A 60 -2.71 -7.35 1.66
C THR A 60 -4.14 -6.81 1.66
N ASP A 61 -4.90 -7.05 2.73
CA ASP A 61 -6.30 -6.62 2.81
C ASP A 61 -6.46 -5.10 2.98
N VAL A 62 -5.48 -4.45 3.60
CA VAL A 62 -5.53 -3.03 3.96
C VAL A 62 -4.67 -2.14 3.07
N LEU A 63 -3.67 -2.70 2.40
CA LEU A 63 -2.74 -2.01 1.52
C LEU A 63 -2.38 -2.95 0.34
N PRO A 64 -3.27 -3.08 -0.66
CA PRO A 64 -3.16 -4.11 -1.69
C PRO A 64 -1.99 -3.89 -2.64
N GLN A 65 -1.47 -4.98 -3.18
CA GLN A 65 -0.51 -4.96 -4.30
C GLN A 65 -1.26 -4.90 -5.65
N ARG A 66 -0.57 -4.42 -6.69
CA ARG A 66 -1.02 -4.47 -8.10
C ARG A 66 -0.46 -5.70 -8.80
#